data_AF-A0A7X8RA74-F1
#
_entry.id   AF-A0A7X8RA74-F1
#
_cell.length_a   1.000
_cell.length_b   1.000
_cell.length_c   1.000
_cell.angle_alpha   90.00
_cell.angle_beta   90.00
_cell.angle_gamma   90.00
#
_symmetry.space_group_name_H-M   'P 1'
#
loop_
_entity.id
_entity.type
_entity.pdbx_description
1 polymer ?
#
loop_
_entity_poly.entity_id
_entity_poly.type
_entity_poly.pdbx_seq_one_letter_code
_entity_poly.pdbx_strand_id
1 'polypeptide(L)'
;MVGLNEIKNFLRNRNVVFIVANIGFTIKRIPDEETFSFWKNEVKIRLVEPEQAISGFYLESFPGEYCYIAYEYLPVLKNSSSKKYIILKVYH
;
A
#
# COMPACT_ATOMS: atom_id res chain seq x y z
N MET A 1 -3.97 -8.73 -4.36
CA MET A 1 -2.86 -7.82 -3.97
C MET A 1 -2.73 -6.78 -5.06
N VAL A 2 -2.18 -5.62 -4.74
CA VAL A 2 -2.06 -4.50 -5.69
C VAL A 2 -0.57 -4.23 -5.92
N GLY A 3 -0.13 -4.34 -7.17
CA GLY A 3 1.26 -4.10 -7.53
C GLY A 3 1.60 -2.63 -7.75
N LEU A 4 2.87 -2.38 -8.05
CA LEU A 4 3.40 -1.03 -8.27
C LEU A 4 2.72 -0.31 -9.45
N ASN A 5 2.34 -1.03 -10.49
CA ASN A 5 1.74 -0.43 -11.69
C ASN A 5 0.32 0.06 -11.42
N GLU A 6 -0.47 -0.71 -10.69
CA GLU A 6 -1.83 -0.36 -10.28
C GLU A 6 -1.81 0.83 -9.31
N ILE A 7 -0.92 0.80 -8.32
CA ILE A 7 -0.75 1.94 -7.39
C ILE A 7 -0.37 3.22 -8.15
N LYS A 8 0.57 3.14 -9.11
CA LYS A 8 0.92 4.28 -9.97
C LYS A 8 -0.29 4.81 -10.73
N ASN A 9 -1.14 3.94 -11.26
CA ASN A 9 -2.35 4.34 -11.98
C ASN A 9 -3.36 5.03 -11.05
N PHE A 10 -3.55 4.55 -9.83
CA PHE A 10 -4.46 5.20 -8.87
C PHE A 10 -3.92 6.56 -8.40
N LEU A 11 -2.61 6.67 -8.19
CA LEU A 11 -1.94 7.94 -7.84
C LEU A 11 -2.05 8.98 -8.95
N ARG A 12 -1.91 8.59 -10.22
CA ARG A 12 -2.08 9.49 -11.38
C ARG A 12 -3.45 10.17 -11.38
N ASN A 13 -4.49 9.43 -11.00
CA ASN A 13 -5.86 9.93 -10.95
C ASN A 13 -6.20 10.63 -9.62
N ARG A 14 -5.23 10.79 -8.70
CA ARG A 14 -5.44 11.30 -7.32
C ARG A 14 -6.55 10.56 -6.56
N ASN A 15 -6.70 9.29 -6.87
CA ASN A 15 -7.89 8.52 -6.57
C ASN A 15 -7.56 7.37 -5.60
N VAL A 16 -6.62 7.61 -4.69
CA VAL A 16 -6.12 6.62 -3.76
C VAL A 16 -5.87 7.20 -2.39
N VAL A 17 -6.09 6.39 -1.37
CA VAL A 17 -5.73 6.65 0.02
C VAL A 17 -4.99 5.44 0.57
N PHE A 18 -3.87 5.65 1.25
CA PHE A 18 -3.16 4.58 1.94
C PHE A 18 -3.63 4.43 3.38
N ILE A 19 -3.74 3.18 3.81
CA ILE A 19 -4.04 2.78 5.17
C ILE A 19 -2.93 1.82 5.61
N VAL A 20 -2.09 2.23 6.55
CA VAL A 20 -1.02 1.39 7.08
C VAL A 20 -1.60 0.49 8.18
N ALA A 21 -1.41 -0.81 8.01
CA ALA A 21 -1.78 -1.83 8.98
C ALA A 21 -0.51 -2.56 9.44
N ASN A 22 -0.04 -2.24 10.64
CA ASN A 22 1.03 -2.98 11.29
C ASN A 22 0.43 -3.88 12.37
N ILE A 23 0.80 -5.16 12.37
CA ILE A 23 0.26 -6.15 13.30
C ILE A 23 0.64 -5.74 14.74
N GLY A 24 -0.35 -5.57 15.60
CA GLY A 24 -0.16 -5.10 16.98
C GLY A 24 -0.17 -3.57 17.17
N PHE A 25 -0.35 -2.80 16.10
CA PHE A 25 -0.40 -1.33 16.15
C PHE A 25 -1.75 -0.78 15.64
N THR A 26 -2.03 0.47 15.98
CA THR A 26 -3.20 1.19 15.48
C THR A 26 -3.11 1.38 13.97
N ILE A 27 -4.20 1.05 13.27
CA ILE A 27 -4.34 1.33 11.84
C ILE A 27 -4.20 2.84 11.60
N LYS A 28 -3.28 3.23 10.73
CA LYS A 28 -3.01 4.64 10.42
C LYS A 28 -3.44 4.96 8.99
N ARG A 29 -4.42 5.85 8.86
CA ARG A 29 -4.77 6.44 7.56
C ARG A 29 -3.77 7.55 7.22
N ILE A 30 -3.25 7.53 6.00
CA ILE A 30 -2.41 8.60 5.47
C ILE A 30 -3.30 9.73 4.93
N PRO A 31 -3.03 11.00 5.27
CA PRO A 31 -3.75 12.13 4.69
C PRO A 31 -3.66 12.16 3.16
N ASP A 32 -4.68 12.72 2.51
CA ASP A 32 -4.76 12.74 1.04
C ASP A 32 -3.59 13.53 0.44
N GLU A 33 -3.24 14.65 1.07
CA GLU A 33 -2.14 15.55 0.71
C GLU A 33 -0.75 14.91 0.87
N GLU A 34 -0.62 13.95 1.78
CA GLU A 34 0.63 13.21 2.05
C GLU A 34 0.72 11.91 1.24
N THR A 35 -0.37 11.46 0.62
CA THR A 35 -0.44 10.14 -0.03
C THR A 35 0.64 9.96 -1.11
N PHE A 36 0.92 10.99 -1.90
CA PHE A 36 1.95 10.92 -2.95
C PHE A 36 3.38 10.93 -2.38
N SER A 37 3.65 11.79 -1.39
CA SER A 37 4.98 11.86 -0.77
C SER A 37 5.28 10.57 0.01
N PHE A 38 4.29 10.04 0.73
CA PHE A 38 4.37 8.76 1.41
C PHE A 38 4.63 7.61 0.42
N TRP A 39 3.91 7.54 -0.71
CA TRP A 39 4.23 6.56 -1.75
C TRP A 39 5.68 6.67 -2.22
N LYS A 40 6.10 7.88 -2.61
CA LYS A 40 7.38 8.11 -3.27
C LYS A 40 8.56 7.77 -2.36
N ASN A 41 8.48 8.18 -1.10
CA ASN A 41 9.61 8.15 -0.17
C ASN A 41 9.63 6.90 0.70
N GLU A 42 8.48 6.26 0.91
CA GLU A 42 8.35 5.18 1.88
C GLU A 42 7.91 3.86 1.25
N VAL A 43 6.77 3.84 0.57
CA VAL A 43 6.15 2.59 0.11
C VAL A 43 6.84 2.04 -1.13
N LYS A 44 7.15 2.88 -2.12
CA LYS A 44 7.61 2.44 -3.45
C LYS A 44 8.85 1.55 -3.41
N ILE A 45 9.82 1.86 -2.54
CA ILE A 45 11.08 1.12 -2.44
C ILE A 45 10.97 -0.14 -1.55
N ARG A 46 9.83 -0.30 -0.87
CA ARG A 46 9.53 -1.38 0.09
C ARG A 46 8.32 -2.21 -0.31
N LEU A 47 7.75 -1.97 -1.49
CA LEU A 47 6.58 -2.68 -1.94
C LEU A 47 6.98 -4.06 -2.43
N VAL A 48 6.35 -5.09 -1.88
CA VAL A 48 6.41 -6.46 -2.39
C VAL A 48 5.43 -6.57 -3.55
N GLU A 49 5.90 -7.02 -4.71
CA GLU A 49 5.01 -7.30 -5.85
C GLU A 49 4.13 -8.52 -5.59
N PRO A 50 2.91 -8.60 -6.17
CA PRO A 50 2.00 -9.72 -5.97
C PRO A 50 2.63 -11.09 -6.24
N GLU A 51 3.45 -11.22 -7.26
CA GLU A 51 4.14 -12.47 -7.59
C GLU A 51 5.16 -12.85 -6.51
N GLN A 52 5.93 -11.87 -6.01
CA GLN A 52 6.90 -12.06 -4.93
C GLN A 52 6.22 -12.46 -3.62
N ALA A 53 5.05 -11.89 -3.32
CA ALA A 53 4.27 -12.24 -2.14
C ALA A 53 3.77 -13.70 -2.16
N ILE A 54 3.62 -14.31 -3.34
CA ILE A 54 3.24 -15.72 -3.51
C ILE A 54 4.47 -16.64 -3.47
N SER A 55 5.54 -16.28 -4.17
CA SER A 55 6.76 -17.09 -4.24
C SER A 55 7.62 -17.04 -2.98
N GLY A 56 7.39 -16.04 -2.13
CA GLY A 56 8.24 -15.70 -0.99
C GLY A 56 9.22 -14.58 -1.32
N PHE A 57 9.65 -13.88 -0.27
CA PHE A 57 10.60 -12.77 -0.31
C PHE A 57 11.46 -12.76 0.95
N TYR A 58 12.60 -12.09 0.88
CA TYR A 58 13.52 -11.90 1.99
C TYR A 58 13.47 -10.44 2.45
N LEU A 59 13.39 -10.21 3.75
CA LEU A 59 13.31 -8.85 4.31
C LEU A 59 14.58 -8.06 4.07
N GLU A 60 15.75 -8.72 4.02
CA GLU A 60 17.03 -8.07 3.73
C GLU A 60 17.10 -7.48 2.31
N SER A 61 16.15 -7.85 1.43
CA SER A 61 16.02 -7.25 0.10
C SER A 61 15.44 -5.83 0.14
N PHE A 62 14.90 -5.39 1.28
CA PHE A 62 14.22 -4.10 1.43
C PHE A 62 14.97 -3.17 2.40
N PRO A 63 15.02 -1.85 2.12
CA PRO A 63 15.73 -0.91 2.98
C PRO A 63 15.19 -0.88 4.41
N GLY A 64 16.06 -1.15 5.39
CA GLY A 64 15.68 -1.23 6.80
C GLY A 64 15.01 -2.54 7.20
N GLU A 65 15.06 -3.55 6.34
CA GLU A 65 14.60 -4.93 6.62
C GLU A 65 13.10 -5.02 6.92
N TYR A 66 12.31 -4.16 6.28
CA TYR A 66 10.85 -4.23 6.34
C TYR A 66 10.22 -3.91 4.99
N CYS A 67 9.02 -4.43 4.78
CA CYS A 67 8.31 -4.28 3.51
C CYS A 67 6.81 -4.07 3.69
N TYR A 68 6.16 -3.67 2.60
CA TYR A 68 4.71 -3.51 2.52
C TYR A 68 4.13 -4.49 1.51
N ILE A 69 3.06 -5.18 1.90
CA ILE A 69 2.17 -5.85 0.95
C ILE A 69 0.89 -5.03 0.82
N ALA A 70 0.54 -4.67 -0.40
CA ALA A 70 -0.61 -3.83 -0.69
C ALA A 70 -1.86 -4.65 -1.06
N TYR A 71 -2.99 -4.29 -0.46
CA TYR A 71 -4.31 -4.88 -0.74
C TYR A 71 -5.31 -3.77 -1.03
N GLU A 72 -6.10 -3.94 -2.09
CA GLU A 72 -7.26 -3.08 -2.30
C GLU A 72 -8.33 -3.43 -1.27
N TYR A 73 -8.86 -2.41 -0.60
CA TYR A 73 -9.98 -2.52 0.29
C TYR A 73 -11.25 -2.03 -0.42
N LEU A 74 -12.24 -2.92 -0.52
CA LEU A 74 -13.57 -2.62 -1.01
C LEU A 74 -14.51 -2.48 0.18
N PRO A 75 -15.00 -1.27 0.51
CA PRO A 75 -15.97 -1.10 1.58
C PRO A 75 -17.28 -1.81 1.22
N VAL A 76 -17.85 -2.53 2.19
CA VAL A 76 -19.11 -3.30 2.03
C VAL A 76 -20.33 -2.37 1.82
N LEU A 77 -20.22 -1.07 2.13
CA LEU A 77 -21.30 -0.10 2.03
C LEU A 77 -21.01 1.03 1.03
N LYS A 78 -21.63 0.84 -0.15
CA LYS A 78 -22.16 1.81 -1.14
C LYS A 78 -21.26 2.46 -2.21
N ASN A 79 -21.89 2.48 -3.40
CA ASN A 79 -21.99 3.53 -4.42
C ASN A 79 -20.71 4.25 -4.83
N SER A 80 -20.22 3.88 -6.02
CA SER A 80 -19.59 4.74 -7.04
C SER A 80 -18.57 5.80 -6.60
N SER A 81 -17.99 5.71 -5.41
CA SER A 81 -16.82 6.52 -5.10
C SER A 81 -15.66 5.95 -5.91
N SER A 82 -15.12 6.76 -6.82
CA SER A 82 -13.94 6.38 -7.58
C SER A 82 -12.77 6.04 -6.63
N LYS A 83 -12.76 6.59 -5.41
CA LYS A 83 -11.64 6.53 -4.47
C LYS A 83 -11.28 5.11 -4.06
N LYS A 84 -10.04 4.73 -4.34
CA LYS A 84 -9.45 3.45 -3.97
C LYS A 84 -8.80 3.55 -2.60
N TYR A 85 -9.04 2.55 -1.77
CA TYR A 85 -8.40 2.44 -0.46
C TYR A 85 -7.40 1.29 -0.55
N ILE A 86 -6.14 1.57 -0.27
CA ILE A 86 -5.07 0.57 -0.31
C ILE A 86 -4.57 0.35 1.11
N ILE A 87 -4.78 -0.86 1.62
CA ILE A 87 -4.20 -1.31 2.88
C ILE A 87 -2.77 -1.75 2.61
N LEU A 88 -1.83 -1.13 3.31
CA LEU A 88 -0.42 -1.48 3.31
C LEU A 88 -0.12 -2.26 4.59
N LYS A 89 -0.02 -3.59 4.45
CA LYS A 89 0.39 -4.45 5.57
C LYS A 89 1.90 -4.39 5.73
N VAL A 90 2.37 -4.04 6.91
CA VAL A 90 3.80 -3.95 7.23
C VAL A 90 4.30 -5.30 7.72
N TYR A 91 5.47 -5.70 7.23
CA TYR A 91 6.20 -6.88 7.67
C TYR A 91 7.61 -6.46 8.08
N HIS A 92 8.04 -6.92 9.26
CA HIS A 92 9.35 -6.73 9.87
C HIS A 92 10.02 -8.09 10.06
#